data_AF-A0A5C5XN46-F1
#
_entry.id   AF-A0A5C5XN46-F1
#
_cell.length_a   1.000
_cell.length_b   1.000
_cell.length_c   1.000
_cell.angle_alpha   90.00
_cell.angle_beta   90.00
_cell.angle_gamma   90.00
#
_symmetry.space_group_name_H-M   'P 1'
#
loop_
_entity.id
_entity.type
_entity.pdbx_description
1 polymer ?
#
loop_
_entity_poly.entity_id
_entity_poly.type
_entity_poly.pdbx_seq_one_letter_code
_entity_poly.pdbx_strand_id
1 'polypeptide(L)'
;MISLNKFLFAVLCALLISSSMCGNASAETFYFMTVYGSQCEPPRGDRVHSFATFVKATGCGNDWNQYQLEVHTISWLPVTKEINIWRLVPEEGDNFGLHETIRWALKGGANVQKWGPYQVSCETFQRAVHRIGLLKADLIAYQAIDPVLRTEISNCIHAVSGVDPYDPRTRYPLIRIGYTASEHIAEVFLENGLILDAEVRHLWLDKRLGLCRYPIETSSLKAPLFSAGVGVTPRRENYSELDHVHVRACPDFIVLPGCRR
;
A
#
# COMPACT_ATOMS: atom_id res chain seq x y z
N MET A 1 68.53 12.86 -1.65
CA MET A 1 67.97 11.54 -1.98
C MET A 1 66.97 11.14 -0.91
N ILE A 2 65.68 11.38 -1.13
CA ILE A 2 64.62 10.91 -0.24
C ILE A 2 64.42 9.42 -0.55
N SER A 3 64.62 8.56 0.45
CA SER A 3 64.54 7.10 0.31
C SER A 3 63.16 6.67 -0.22
N LEU A 4 63.17 5.90 -1.32
CA LEU A 4 61.99 5.35 -2.03
C LEU A 4 60.97 4.70 -1.08
N ASN A 5 61.43 4.16 0.06
CA ASN A 5 60.60 3.54 1.08
C ASN A 5 59.67 4.52 1.82
N LYS A 6 60.04 5.81 1.94
CA LYS A 6 59.19 6.82 2.59
C LYS A 6 58.03 7.26 1.69
N PHE A 7 58.23 7.26 0.37
CA PHE A 7 57.20 7.62 -0.60
C PHE A 7 56.15 6.51 -0.72
N LEU A 8 56.60 5.24 -0.75
CA LEU A 8 55.69 4.09 -0.80
C LEU A 8 54.78 4.00 0.44
N PHE A 9 55.33 4.26 1.63
CA PHE A 9 54.58 4.24 2.88
C PHE A 9 53.54 5.38 2.95
N ALA A 10 53.89 6.57 2.46
CA ALA A 10 52.95 7.70 2.40
C ALA A 10 51.78 7.45 1.45
N VAL A 11 52.02 6.81 0.29
CA VAL A 11 50.96 6.44 -0.67
C VAL A 11 50.05 5.35 -0.10
N LEU A 12 50.60 4.35 0.60
CA LEU A 12 49.80 3.31 1.26
C LEU A 12 48.92 3.87 2.38
N CYS A 13 49.46 4.78 3.20
CA CYS A 13 48.68 5.47 4.23
C CYS A 13 47.59 6.38 3.63
N ALA A 14 47.87 7.07 2.52
CA ALA A 14 46.87 7.88 1.84
C ALA A 14 45.71 7.03 1.28
N LEU A 15 46.00 5.85 0.68
CA LEU A 15 44.98 4.92 0.19
C LEU A 15 44.14 4.30 1.33
N LEU A 16 44.73 4.05 2.50
CA LEU A 16 44.02 3.54 3.67
C LEU A 16 43.14 4.59 4.36
N ILE A 17 43.53 5.88 4.32
CA ILE A 17 42.71 6.98 4.86
C ILE A 17 41.54 7.30 3.93
N SER A 18 41.73 7.23 2.60
CA SER A 18 40.64 7.47 1.63
C SER A 18 39.54 6.40 1.63
N SER A 19 39.82 5.19 2.10
CA SER A 19 38.82 4.11 2.20
C SER A 19 37.97 4.18 3.49
N SER A 20 38.32 5.08 4.42
CA SER A 20 37.64 5.20 5.71
C SER A 20 36.51 6.23 5.75
N MET A 21 36.24 6.94 4.64
CA MET A 21 35.20 7.99 4.57
C MET A 21 33.95 7.56 3.79
N CYS A 22 33.74 6.26 3.54
CA CYS A 22 32.39 5.77 3.28
C CYS A 22 31.60 5.89 4.58
N GLY A 23 31.04 7.08 4.82
CA GLY A 23 30.02 7.27 5.84
C GLY A 23 28.97 6.19 5.65
N ASN A 24 28.51 5.59 6.75
CA ASN A 24 27.42 4.63 6.74
C ASN A 24 26.18 5.32 6.16
N ALA A 25 26.06 5.33 4.84
CA ALA A 25 24.87 5.75 4.13
C ALA A 25 23.82 4.69 4.44
N SER A 26 23.11 4.88 5.55
CA SER A 26 21.93 4.09 5.86
C SER A 26 20.95 4.31 4.73
N ALA A 27 20.53 3.23 4.07
CA ALA A 27 19.49 3.33 3.06
C ALA A 27 18.22 3.92 3.70
N GLU A 28 17.69 4.96 3.08
CA GLU A 28 16.39 5.54 3.42
C GLU A 28 15.30 4.56 3.01
N THR A 29 14.22 4.51 3.79
CA THR A 29 13.07 3.64 3.51
C THR A 29 11.77 4.42 3.63
N PHE A 30 10.96 4.34 2.58
CA PHE A 30 9.66 4.99 2.48
C PHE A 30 8.58 3.95 2.19
N TYR A 31 7.38 4.18 2.69
CA TYR A 31 6.24 3.30 2.49
C TYR A 31 5.12 4.07 1.82
N PHE A 32 4.51 3.46 0.81
CA PHE A 32 3.47 4.07 0.01
C PHE A 32 2.28 3.15 -0.11
N MET A 33 1.12 3.74 -0.33
CA MET A 33 -0.12 3.03 -0.60
C MET A 33 -0.87 3.71 -1.74
N THR A 34 -1.48 2.90 -2.60
CA THR A 34 -2.43 3.36 -3.62
C THR A 34 -3.68 2.50 -3.53
N VAL A 35 -4.84 3.13 -3.38
CA VAL A 35 -6.14 2.46 -3.42
C VAL A 35 -6.70 2.60 -4.83
N TYR A 36 -7.33 1.54 -5.32
CA TYR A 36 -7.90 1.47 -6.66
C TYR A 36 -9.35 1.01 -6.57
N GLY A 37 -10.16 1.55 -7.46
CA GLY A 37 -11.50 1.07 -7.75
C GLY A 37 -11.63 0.74 -9.23
N SER A 38 -12.39 -0.28 -9.57
CA SER A 38 -12.84 -0.53 -10.94
C SER A 38 -14.35 -0.65 -11.00
N GLN A 39 -14.96 -0.15 -12.08
CA GLN A 39 -16.39 -0.34 -12.38
C GLN A 39 -16.69 -0.10 -13.87
N CYS A 40 -17.81 -0.66 -14.35
CA CYS A 40 -18.40 -0.29 -15.63
C CYS A 40 -19.25 1.00 -15.50
N GLU A 41 -19.69 1.54 -16.64
CA GLU A 41 -20.70 2.60 -16.71
C GLU A 41 -21.94 2.09 -17.46
N PRO A 42 -23.08 1.90 -16.78
CA PRO A 42 -23.30 2.06 -15.33
C PRO A 42 -22.61 0.97 -14.48
N PRO A 43 -22.43 1.19 -13.16
CA PRO A 43 -21.83 0.20 -12.27
C PRO A 43 -22.56 -1.13 -12.29
N ARG A 44 -21.81 -2.22 -12.39
CA ARG A 44 -22.33 -3.59 -12.33
C ARG A 44 -21.63 -4.36 -11.22
N GLY A 45 -22.39 -4.87 -10.24
CA GLY A 45 -21.80 -5.52 -9.06
C GLY A 45 -20.91 -6.73 -9.36
N ASP A 46 -21.08 -7.39 -10.51
CA ASP A 46 -20.24 -8.50 -10.98
C ASP A 46 -18.92 -8.04 -11.64
N ARG A 47 -18.73 -6.72 -11.78
CA ARG A 47 -17.58 -6.07 -12.44
C ARG A 47 -16.96 -4.95 -11.61
N VAL A 48 -17.51 -4.67 -10.43
CA VAL A 48 -16.89 -3.73 -9.49
C VAL A 48 -15.82 -4.41 -8.66
N HIS A 49 -14.77 -3.68 -8.33
CA HIS A 49 -13.72 -4.19 -7.45
C HIS A 49 -12.99 -3.07 -6.74
N SER A 50 -12.61 -3.31 -5.50
CA SER A 50 -11.73 -2.45 -4.70
C SER A 50 -10.46 -3.23 -4.39
N PHE A 51 -9.30 -2.62 -4.64
CA PHE A 51 -8.01 -3.24 -4.38
C PHE A 51 -6.98 -2.18 -4.00
N ALA A 52 -5.87 -2.58 -3.39
CA ALA A 52 -4.82 -1.64 -2.97
C ALA A 52 -3.43 -2.21 -3.20
N THR A 53 -2.46 -1.35 -3.45
CA THR A 53 -1.04 -1.70 -3.54
C THR A 53 -0.24 -0.92 -2.52
N PHE A 54 0.59 -1.63 -1.77
CA PHE A 54 1.51 -1.13 -0.78
C PHE A 54 2.93 -1.32 -1.29
N VAL A 55 3.76 -0.28 -1.20
CA VAL A 55 5.13 -0.32 -1.69
C VAL A 55 6.08 0.14 -0.61
N LYS A 56 7.12 -0.65 -0.35
CA LYS A 56 8.30 -0.22 0.38
C LYS A 56 9.39 0.12 -0.62
N ALA A 57 9.90 1.33 -0.55
CA ALA A 57 11.01 1.80 -1.37
C ALA A 57 12.24 1.98 -0.48
N THR A 58 13.33 1.27 -0.76
CA THR A 58 14.59 1.37 -0.01
C THR A 58 15.72 1.78 -0.96
N GLY A 59 16.47 2.83 -0.61
CA GLY A 59 17.50 3.40 -1.48
C GLY A 59 18.29 4.50 -0.80
N CYS A 60 19.12 5.23 -1.56
CA CYS A 60 19.87 6.37 -1.06
C CYS A 60 19.90 7.50 -2.08
N GLY A 61 19.90 8.74 -1.59
CA GLY A 61 20.00 9.94 -2.42
C GLY A 61 18.68 10.32 -3.10
N ASN A 62 18.77 11.31 -3.99
CA ASN A 62 17.61 12.00 -4.55
C ASN A 62 17.04 11.34 -5.83
N ASP A 63 17.70 10.30 -6.35
CA ASP A 63 17.23 9.58 -7.54
C ASP A 63 16.32 8.41 -7.16
N TRP A 64 15.01 8.69 -7.12
CA TRP A 64 13.96 7.70 -6.86
C TRP A 64 13.98 6.49 -7.82
N ASN A 65 14.66 6.58 -8.97
CA ASN A 65 14.80 5.44 -9.88
C ASN A 65 15.82 4.40 -9.39
N GLN A 66 16.62 4.71 -8.37
CA GLN A 66 17.59 3.76 -7.81
C GLN A 66 17.02 2.99 -6.62
N TYR A 67 15.85 3.39 -6.11
CA TYR A 67 15.21 2.73 -4.99
C TYR A 67 14.72 1.33 -5.37
N GLN A 68 15.13 0.33 -4.59
CA GLN A 68 14.56 -1.01 -4.67
C GLN A 68 13.11 -0.98 -4.17
N LEU A 69 12.20 -1.59 -4.93
CA LEU A 69 10.78 -1.64 -4.59
C LEU A 69 10.38 -3.04 -4.17
N GLU A 70 9.81 -3.15 -2.97
CA GLU A 70 9.05 -4.31 -2.51
C GLU A 70 7.56 -3.97 -2.64
N VAL A 71 6.82 -4.73 -3.45
CA VAL A 71 5.46 -4.40 -3.86
C VAL A 71 4.50 -5.51 -3.41
N HIS A 72 3.46 -5.12 -2.69
CA HIS A 72 2.41 -6.01 -2.21
C HIS A 72 1.05 -5.48 -2.64
N THR A 73 0.19 -6.35 -3.17
CA THR A 73 -1.17 -5.98 -3.60
C THR A 73 -2.18 -6.79 -2.83
N ILE A 74 -3.20 -6.13 -2.27
CA ILE A 74 -4.42 -6.75 -1.79
C ILE A 74 -5.45 -6.64 -2.92
N SER A 75 -5.81 -7.77 -3.52
CA SER A 75 -6.84 -7.86 -4.56
C SER A 75 -7.57 -9.17 -4.42
N TRP A 76 -8.63 -9.17 -3.61
CA TRP A 76 -9.34 -10.38 -3.21
C TRP A 76 -10.55 -10.64 -4.09
N LEU A 77 -10.49 -11.71 -4.88
CA LEU A 77 -11.52 -12.12 -5.83
C LEU A 77 -11.76 -13.63 -5.70
N PRO A 78 -12.86 -14.18 -6.22
CA PRO A 78 -13.00 -15.63 -6.30
C PRO A 78 -11.91 -16.18 -7.23
N VAL A 79 -11.43 -17.41 -6.99
CA VAL A 79 -10.41 -18.07 -7.83
C VAL A 79 -10.83 -18.07 -9.32
N THR A 80 -12.12 -18.24 -9.59
CA THR A 80 -12.73 -18.23 -10.93
C THR A 80 -12.64 -16.87 -11.62
N LYS A 81 -12.46 -15.78 -10.86
CA LYS A 81 -12.58 -14.37 -11.29
C LYS A 81 -13.97 -14.01 -11.83
N GLU A 82 -14.97 -14.83 -11.51
CA GLU A 82 -16.38 -14.61 -11.83
C GLU A 82 -17.14 -14.28 -10.54
N ILE A 83 -17.47 -13.00 -10.36
CA ILE A 83 -18.15 -12.53 -9.14
C ILE A 83 -19.63 -12.88 -9.24
N ASN A 84 -20.10 -13.77 -8.37
CA ASN A 84 -21.52 -14.04 -8.19
C ASN A 84 -22.06 -13.32 -6.95
N ILE A 85 -22.72 -12.19 -7.18
CA ILE A 85 -23.27 -11.31 -6.12
C ILE A 85 -24.25 -12.07 -5.20
N TRP A 86 -25.05 -12.98 -5.78
CA TRP A 86 -26.15 -13.66 -5.09
C TRP A 86 -25.75 -15.03 -4.53
N ARG A 87 -24.46 -15.38 -4.57
CA ARG A 87 -23.98 -16.64 -4.02
C ARG A 87 -24.14 -16.62 -2.49
N LEU A 88 -25.00 -17.49 -1.97
CA LEU A 88 -25.30 -17.58 -0.54
C LEU A 88 -24.19 -18.28 0.27
N VAL A 89 -23.40 -19.13 -0.38
CA VAL A 89 -22.30 -19.89 0.23
C VAL A 89 -20.96 -19.26 -0.20
N PRO A 90 -20.02 -18.99 0.71
CA PRO A 90 -18.69 -18.52 0.35
C PRO A 90 -18.00 -19.49 -0.62
N GLU A 91 -17.18 -18.95 -1.50
CA GLU A 91 -16.33 -19.72 -2.42
C GLU A 91 -14.85 -19.47 -2.14
N GLU A 92 -13.98 -20.27 -2.75
CA GLU A 92 -12.53 -20.09 -2.64
C GLU A 92 -12.12 -18.74 -3.22
N GLY A 93 -11.33 -17.98 -2.47
CA GLY A 93 -10.79 -16.70 -2.89
C GLY A 93 -9.29 -16.76 -3.14
N ASP A 94 -8.79 -15.83 -3.94
CA ASP A 94 -7.36 -15.66 -4.18
C ASP A 94 -6.97 -14.18 -4.20
N ASN A 95 -5.71 -13.91 -3.88
CA ASN A 95 -5.13 -12.58 -3.83
C ASN A 95 -4.28 -12.30 -5.09
N PHE A 96 -4.90 -11.64 -6.06
CA PHE A 96 -4.30 -11.36 -7.36
C PHE A 96 -3.29 -10.20 -7.33
N GLY A 97 -2.33 -10.23 -8.26
CA GLY A 97 -1.36 -9.14 -8.39
C GLY A 97 -1.96 -7.87 -9.01
N LEU A 98 -1.28 -6.72 -8.83
CA LEU A 98 -1.69 -5.41 -9.37
C LEU A 98 -2.01 -5.45 -10.87
N HIS A 99 -1.06 -5.87 -11.69
CA HIS A 99 -1.22 -5.87 -13.14
C HIS A 99 -2.25 -6.90 -13.62
N GLU A 100 -2.37 -8.02 -12.93
CA GLU A 100 -3.39 -9.02 -13.24
C GLU A 100 -4.79 -8.48 -12.98
N THR A 101 -4.97 -7.80 -11.84
CA THR A 101 -6.24 -7.18 -11.45
C THR A 101 -6.66 -6.08 -12.42
N ILE A 102 -5.73 -5.19 -12.79
CA ILE A 102 -6.01 -4.14 -13.78
C ILE A 102 -6.42 -4.75 -15.13
N ARG A 103 -5.70 -5.77 -15.61
CA ARG A 103 -6.07 -6.44 -16.87
C ARG A 103 -7.41 -7.15 -16.78
N TRP A 104 -7.73 -7.78 -15.65
CA TRP A 104 -9.04 -8.40 -15.43
C TRP A 104 -10.17 -7.36 -15.51
N ALA A 105 -10.02 -6.21 -14.83
CA ALA A 105 -10.98 -5.13 -14.87
C ALA A 105 -11.20 -4.60 -16.29
N LEU A 106 -10.11 -4.26 -16.99
CA LEU A 106 -10.17 -3.74 -18.37
C LEU A 106 -10.77 -4.75 -19.35
N LYS A 107 -10.40 -6.03 -19.24
CA LYS A 107 -10.99 -7.10 -20.07
C LYS A 107 -12.49 -7.26 -19.80
N GLY A 108 -12.94 -6.99 -18.58
CA GLY A 108 -14.34 -6.96 -18.18
C GLY A 108 -15.11 -5.72 -18.64
N GLY A 109 -14.47 -4.78 -19.35
CA GLY A 109 -15.07 -3.51 -19.76
C GLY A 109 -15.24 -2.52 -18.61
N ALA A 110 -14.52 -2.70 -17.49
CA ALA A 110 -14.49 -1.74 -16.40
C ALA A 110 -13.36 -0.72 -16.62
N ASN A 111 -13.63 0.52 -16.23
CA ASN A 111 -12.62 1.56 -16.07
C ASN A 111 -11.94 1.40 -14.70
N VAL A 112 -10.73 1.96 -14.55
CA VAL A 112 -9.97 1.89 -13.29
C VAL A 112 -9.62 3.31 -12.85
N GLN A 113 -9.90 3.61 -11.58
CA GLN A 113 -9.57 4.88 -10.92
C GLN A 113 -8.71 4.60 -9.70
N LYS A 114 -7.85 5.54 -9.31
CA LYS A 114 -6.97 5.41 -8.15
C LYS A 114 -6.88 6.65 -7.27
N TRP A 115 -6.57 6.43 -6.00
CA TRP A 115 -6.23 7.42 -4.97
C TRP A 115 -4.82 7.11 -4.45
N GLY A 116 -3.91 8.08 -4.55
CA GLY A 116 -2.48 7.91 -4.27
C GLY A 116 -1.61 7.87 -5.54
N PRO A 117 -0.33 7.46 -5.45
CA PRO A 117 0.32 6.91 -4.26
C PRO A 117 0.52 7.95 -3.15
N TYR A 118 0.11 7.58 -1.93
CA TYR A 118 0.28 8.38 -0.71
C TYR A 118 1.32 7.74 0.19
N GLN A 119 2.07 8.56 0.94
CA GLN A 119 2.99 8.04 1.95
C GLN A 119 2.21 7.50 3.16
N VAL A 120 2.63 6.35 3.67
CA VAL A 120 2.07 5.70 4.87
C VAL A 120 3.17 5.38 5.86
N SER A 121 2.82 5.01 7.09
CA SER A 121 3.79 4.54 8.08
C SER A 121 4.30 3.13 7.75
N CYS A 122 5.43 2.75 8.35
CA CYS A 122 5.87 1.35 8.28
C CYS A 122 4.83 0.40 8.88
N GLU A 123 4.17 0.80 9.98
CA GLU A 123 3.15 -0.01 10.63
C GLU A 123 1.99 -0.32 9.68
N THR A 124 1.50 0.67 8.94
CA THR A 124 0.45 0.48 7.92
C THR A 124 0.90 -0.51 6.85
N PHE A 125 2.14 -0.41 6.38
CA PHE A 125 2.70 -1.36 5.41
C PHE A 125 2.78 -2.79 5.99
N GLN A 126 3.29 -2.97 7.21
CA GLN A 126 3.37 -4.27 7.87
C GLN A 126 1.98 -4.90 8.09
N ARG A 127 0.98 -4.10 8.45
CA ARG A 127 -0.42 -4.53 8.56
C ARG A 127 -0.96 -5.03 7.23
N ALA A 128 -0.64 -4.36 6.13
CA ALA A 128 -1.01 -4.83 4.79
C ALA A 128 -0.35 -6.17 4.44
N VAL A 129 0.94 -6.32 4.70
CA VAL A 129 1.66 -7.59 4.49
C VAL A 129 1.04 -8.71 5.34
N HIS A 130 0.75 -8.42 6.61
CA HIS A 130 0.07 -9.37 7.50
C HIS A 130 -1.32 -9.76 6.97
N ARG A 131 -2.12 -8.78 6.52
CA ARG A 131 -3.44 -9.02 5.93
C ARG A 131 -3.36 -9.92 4.69
N ILE A 132 -2.38 -9.71 3.82
CA ILE A 132 -2.11 -10.58 2.67
C ILE A 132 -1.77 -12.00 3.13
N GLY A 133 -0.96 -12.14 4.20
CA GLY A 133 -0.65 -13.42 4.81
C GLY A 133 -1.90 -14.17 5.27
N LEU A 134 -2.84 -13.48 5.93
CA LEU A 134 -4.12 -14.06 6.36
C LEU A 134 -4.99 -14.51 5.17
N LEU A 135 -5.09 -13.67 4.13
CA LEU A 135 -5.85 -13.99 2.91
C LEU A 135 -5.28 -15.22 2.19
N LYS A 136 -3.96 -15.35 2.12
CA LYS A 136 -3.28 -16.47 1.44
C LYS A 136 -3.22 -17.76 2.26
N ALA A 137 -3.50 -17.72 3.55
CA ALA A 137 -3.45 -18.89 4.42
C ALA A 137 -4.69 -19.80 4.29
N ASP A 138 -5.56 -19.56 3.31
CA ASP A 138 -6.85 -20.24 3.12
C ASP A 138 -7.77 -20.17 4.36
N LEU A 139 -7.59 -19.13 5.17
CA LEU A 139 -8.38 -18.89 6.39
C LEU A 139 -9.61 -18.01 6.13
N ILE A 140 -9.70 -17.42 4.93
CA ILE A 140 -10.70 -16.43 4.57
C ILE A 140 -11.28 -16.85 3.22
N ALA A 141 -12.58 -17.13 3.17
CA ALA A 141 -13.28 -17.40 1.93
C ALA A 141 -13.75 -16.10 1.25
N TYR A 142 -14.00 -16.16 -0.06
CA TYR A 142 -14.58 -15.06 -0.82
C TYR A 142 -16.12 -15.12 -0.78
N GLN A 143 -16.75 -13.97 -0.53
CA GLN A 143 -18.17 -13.77 -0.81
C GLN A 143 -18.40 -12.30 -1.15
N ALA A 144 -19.09 -12.00 -2.25
CA ALA A 144 -19.31 -10.62 -2.70
C ALA A 144 -20.11 -9.79 -1.68
N ILE A 145 -21.17 -10.40 -1.13
CA ILE A 145 -21.95 -9.86 -0.02
C ILE A 145 -21.58 -10.68 1.22
N ASP A 146 -20.57 -10.23 1.96
CA ASP A 146 -20.10 -10.92 3.14
C ASP A 146 -20.82 -10.44 4.42
N PRO A 147 -21.13 -11.36 5.34
CA PRO A 147 -21.74 -10.99 6.61
C PRO A 147 -20.73 -10.25 7.49
N VAL A 148 -21.15 -9.11 8.03
CA VAL A 148 -20.30 -8.18 8.78
C VAL A 148 -19.57 -8.84 9.97
N LEU A 149 -20.23 -9.79 10.65
CA LEU A 149 -19.73 -10.43 11.88
C LEU A 149 -18.88 -11.70 11.64
N ARG A 150 -18.73 -12.16 10.39
CA ARG A 150 -17.92 -13.35 10.09
C ARG A 150 -16.58 -12.94 9.51
N THR A 151 -15.51 -13.18 10.24
CA THR A 151 -14.14 -12.75 9.87
C THR A 151 -13.45 -13.74 8.95
N GLU A 152 -13.96 -14.97 8.87
CA GLU A 152 -13.56 -16.03 7.95
C GLU A 152 -14.13 -15.88 6.53
N ILE A 153 -14.85 -14.78 6.27
CA ILE A 153 -15.38 -14.42 4.94
C ILE A 153 -14.99 -12.97 4.65
N SER A 154 -14.52 -12.70 3.43
CA SER A 154 -14.21 -11.35 2.99
C SER A 154 -14.64 -11.12 1.54
N ASN A 155 -15.18 -9.95 1.27
CA ASN A 155 -15.22 -9.37 -0.06
C ASN A 155 -13.95 -8.54 -0.33
N CYS A 156 -13.89 -7.91 -1.50
CA CYS A 156 -12.75 -7.08 -1.91
C CYS A 156 -12.59 -5.80 -1.08
N ILE A 157 -13.69 -5.18 -0.68
CA ILE A 157 -13.72 -3.96 0.16
C ILE A 157 -13.09 -4.27 1.51
N HIS A 158 -13.57 -5.32 2.20
CA HIS A 158 -13.07 -5.71 3.51
C HIS A 158 -11.69 -6.38 3.47
N ALA A 159 -11.28 -6.91 2.32
CA ALA A 159 -9.91 -7.38 2.15
C ALA A 159 -8.93 -6.21 2.32
N VAL A 160 -9.24 -5.06 1.70
CA VAL A 160 -8.45 -3.84 1.80
C VAL A 160 -8.68 -3.11 3.12
N SER A 161 -9.93 -2.85 3.51
CA SER A 161 -10.21 -2.05 4.72
C SER A 161 -9.74 -2.72 6.01
N GLY A 162 -9.61 -4.05 6.02
CA GLY A 162 -9.04 -4.81 7.14
C GLY A 162 -7.56 -4.53 7.44
N VAL A 163 -6.88 -3.66 6.67
CA VAL A 163 -5.56 -3.10 7.04
C VAL A 163 -5.67 -2.11 8.20
N ASP A 164 -6.79 -1.39 8.30
CA ASP A 164 -7.03 -0.39 9.34
C ASP A 164 -7.47 -1.04 10.66
N PRO A 165 -6.72 -0.86 11.76
CA PRO A 165 -7.11 -1.42 13.06
C PRO A 165 -8.35 -0.76 13.67
N TYR A 166 -8.73 0.42 13.20
CA TYR A 166 -9.81 1.24 13.77
C TYR A 166 -11.10 1.18 12.95
N ASP A 167 -11.08 0.54 11.79
CA ASP A 167 -12.27 0.39 10.94
C ASP A 167 -13.03 -0.90 11.26
N PRO A 168 -14.11 -0.86 12.06
CA PRO A 168 -14.97 -2.02 12.20
C PRO A 168 -15.67 -2.28 10.87
N ARG A 169 -15.77 -3.55 10.47
CA ARG A 169 -16.51 -4.00 9.28
C ARG A 169 -17.97 -3.47 9.21
N THR A 170 -18.52 -3.00 10.34
CA THR A 170 -19.84 -2.40 10.45
C THR A 170 -19.94 -0.96 9.92
N ARG A 171 -18.82 -0.24 9.76
CA ARG A 171 -18.84 1.17 9.32
C ARG A 171 -19.06 1.33 7.82
N TYR A 172 -18.86 0.27 7.05
CA TYR A 172 -19.00 0.33 5.61
C TYR A 172 -20.47 0.26 5.18
N PRO A 173 -21.01 1.29 4.50
CA PRO A 173 -22.37 1.25 4.01
C PRO A 173 -22.44 0.40 2.74
N LEU A 174 -23.18 -0.72 2.77
CA LEU A 174 -23.35 -1.69 1.67
C LEU A 174 -23.87 -1.10 0.34
N ILE A 175 -24.26 0.17 0.32
CA ILE A 175 -24.67 0.91 -0.88
C ILE A 175 -23.49 1.39 -1.73
N ARG A 176 -22.27 1.42 -1.18
CA ARG A 176 -21.06 1.86 -1.90
C ARG A 176 -20.44 0.65 -2.63
N ILE A 177 -20.07 0.86 -3.88
CA ILE A 177 -19.37 -0.13 -4.73
C ILE A 177 -18.38 0.58 -5.66
N GLY A 178 -17.42 -0.17 -6.21
CA GLY A 178 -16.50 0.30 -7.24
C GLY A 178 -15.69 1.53 -6.81
N TYR A 179 -15.90 2.65 -7.50
CA TYR A 179 -15.18 3.89 -7.22
C TYR A 179 -15.54 4.48 -5.86
N THR A 180 -16.84 4.60 -5.56
CA THR A 180 -17.33 5.18 -4.29
C THR A 180 -16.88 4.37 -3.07
N ALA A 181 -16.76 3.05 -3.23
CA ALA A 181 -16.21 2.16 -2.21
C ALA A 181 -14.73 2.45 -1.92
N SER A 182 -13.96 2.60 -3.00
CA SER A 182 -12.51 2.73 -2.96
C SER A 182 -12.08 4.12 -2.50
N GLU A 183 -12.81 5.15 -2.92
CA GLU A 183 -12.71 6.51 -2.38
C GLU A 183 -12.93 6.50 -0.87
N HIS A 184 -14.02 5.87 -0.41
CA HIS A 184 -14.33 5.80 1.01
C HIS A 184 -13.23 5.11 1.84
N ILE A 185 -12.66 4.00 1.35
CA ILE A 185 -11.55 3.34 2.02
C ILE A 185 -10.37 4.30 2.17
N ALA A 186 -10.02 5.03 1.11
CA ALA A 186 -8.92 5.98 1.14
C ALA A 186 -9.22 7.20 2.06
N GLU A 187 -10.47 7.66 2.12
CA GLU A 187 -10.93 8.67 3.10
C GLU A 187 -10.78 8.17 4.54
N VAL A 188 -11.25 6.97 4.85
CA VAL A 188 -11.14 6.38 6.20
C VAL A 188 -9.68 6.20 6.61
N PHE A 189 -8.83 5.74 5.69
CA PHE A 189 -7.39 5.64 5.94
C PHE A 189 -6.74 7.01 6.21
N LEU A 190 -7.21 8.07 5.57
CA LEU A 190 -6.77 9.43 5.89
C LEU A 190 -7.28 9.88 7.27
N GLU A 191 -8.56 9.71 7.54
CA GLU A 191 -9.20 10.09 8.81
C GLU A 191 -8.57 9.38 10.02
N ASN A 192 -8.20 8.11 9.86
CA ASN A 192 -7.58 7.29 10.91
C ASN A 192 -6.04 7.42 10.95
N GLY A 193 -5.45 8.31 10.14
CA GLY A 193 -4.02 8.64 10.18
C GLY A 193 -3.09 7.58 9.56
N LEU A 194 -3.61 6.67 8.74
CA LEU A 194 -2.79 5.71 8.00
C LEU A 194 -2.07 6.37 6.82
N ILE A 195 -2.66 7.41 6.23
CA ILE A 195 -2.04 8.29 5.23
C ILE A 195 -1.38 9.46 5.97
N LEU A 196 -0.07 9.64 5.76
CA LEU A 196 0.72 10.69 6.44
C LEU A 196 0.48 12.08 5.84
N ASP A 197 0.40 12.14 4.52
CA ASP A 197 0.17 13.38 3.76
C ASP A 197 -0.63 13.04 2.50
N ALA A 198 -1.85 13.58 2.40
CA ALA A 198 -2.74 13.39 1.25
C ALA A 198 -2.57 14.47 0.17
N GLU A 199 -1.87 15.57 0.47
CA GLU A 199 -1.59 16.65 -0.48
C GLU A 199 -0.40 16.28 -1.38
N VAL A 200 0.55 15.51 -0.85
CA VAL A 200 1.71 15.02 -1.60
C VAL A 200 1.41 13.70 -2.29
N ARG A 201 1.63 13.65 -3.62
CA ARG A 201 1.49 12.43 -4.43
C ARG A 201 2.82 12.01 -5.03
N HIS A 202 3.13 10.74 -4.90
CA HIS A 202 4.41 10.18 -5.36
C HIS A 202 4.29 9.55 -6.76
N LEU A 203 3.94 10.36 -7.77
CA LEU A 203 3.66 9.91 -9.14
C LEU A 203 4.85 9.21 -9.84
N TRP A 204 6.08 9.42 -9.35
CA TRP A 204 7.25 8.68 -9.83
C TRP A 204 7.07 7.15 -9.69
N LEU A 205 6.31 6.73 -8.68
CA LEU A 205 6.05 5.34 -8.40
C LEU A 205 5.17 4.70 -9.48
N ASP A 206 4.25 5.46 -10.10
CA ASP A 206 3.42 4.95 -11.20
C ASP A 206 4.25 4.50 -12.40
N LYS A 207 5.28 5.28 -12.72
CA LYS A 207 6.23 4.96 -13.79
C LYS A 207 7.02 3.71 -13.44
N ARG A 208 7.52 3.61 -12.20
CA ARG A 208 8.30 2.46 -11.71
C ARG A 208 7.49 1.17 -11.65
N LEU A 209 6.21 1.27 -11.29
CA LEU A 209 5.26 0.17 -11.30
C LEU A 209 4.74 -0.13 -12.72
N GLY A 210 5.15 0.62 -13.75
CA GLY A 210 4.71 0.42 -15.13
C GLY A 210 3.20 0.60 -15.29
N LEU A 211 2.60 1.55 -14.56
CA LEU A 211 1.16 1.86 -14.63
C LEU A 211 0.78 2.77 -15.79
N CYS A 212 1.74 3.52 -16.34
CA CYS A 212 1.52 4.43 -17.47
C CYS A 212 1.03 3.75 -18.76
N ARG A 213 1.08 2.40 -18.84
CA ARG A 213 0.57 1.62 -19.97
C ARG A 213 -0.93 1.31 -19.89
N TYR A 214 -1.59 1.63 -18.77
CA TYR A 214 -3.02 1.39 -18.57
C TYR A 214 -3.77 2.73 -18.51
N PRO A 215 -5.03 2.77 -18.98
CA PRO A 215 -5.88 3.94 -18.87
C PRO A 215 -6.43 4.07 -17.44
N ILE A 216 -5.58 4.43 -16.48
CA ILE A 216 -5.98 4.59 -15.07
C ILE A 216 -6.25 6.06 -14.78
N GLU A 217 -7.47 6.36 -14.35
CA GLU A 217 -7.84 7.70 -13.90
C GLU A 217 -7.28 7.98 -12.51
N THR A 218 -6.72 9.17 -12.35
CA THR A 218 -6.05 9.59 -11.13
C THR A 218 -6.95 10.57 -10.39
N SER A 219 -7.27 10.28 -9.13
CA SER A 219 -8.17 11.09 -8.32
C SER A 219 -7.56 11.45 -6.98
N SER A 220 -8.01 12.55 -6.41
CA SER A 220 -7.51 13.12 -5.17
C SER A 220 -8.54 12.95 -4.07
N LEU A 221 -8.07 12.59 -2.87
CA LEU A 221 -8.89 12.75 -1.68
C LEU A 221 -9.23 14.22 -1.48
N LYS A 222 -10.47 14.49 -1.12
CA LYS A 222 -10.87 15.82 -0.65
C LYS A 222 -10.41 15.94 0.79
N ALA A 223 -9.79 17.07 1.15
CA ALA A 223 -9.53 17.36 2.55
C ALA A 223 -10.86 17.28 3.32
N PRO A 224 -10.90 16.61 4.49
CA PRO A 224 -12.13 16.48 5.25
C PRO A 224 -12.68 17.87 5.58
N LEU A 225 -13.96 18.12 5.26
CA LEU A 225 -14.63 19.41 5.47
C LEU A 225 -14.61 19.87 6.94
N PHE A 226 -14.38 18.94 7.88
CA PHE A 226 -14.35 19.21 9.31
C PHE A 226 -13.11 19.98 9.81
N SER A 227 -12.06 20.13 8.99
CA SER A 227 -10.88 20.93 9.37
C SER A 227 -11.17 22.46 9.43
N ALA A 228 -12.37 22.91 9.03
CA ALA A 228 -12.71 24.32 8.96
C ALA A 228 -13.47 24.89 10.17
N GLY A 229 -13.86 24.10 11.19
CA GLY A 229 -14.79 24.64 12.20
C GLY A 229 -14.86 24.06 13.60
N VAL A 230 -14.29 22.90 13.91
CA VAL A 230 -14.32 22.34 15.27
C VAL A 230 -12.94 21.79 15.60
N GLY A 231 -12.30 22.36 16.62
CA GLY A 231 -10.91 22.12 17.01
C GLY A 231 -10.60 20.72 17.56
N VAL A 232 -11.09 19.67 16.90
CA VAL A 232 -10.47 18.35 16.98
C VAL A 232 -9.26 18.42 16.08
N THR A 233 -8.16 18.94 16.61
CA THR A 233 -6.86 18.62 16.03
C THR A 233 -6.82 17.09 15.96
N PRO A 234 -6.53 16.49 14.78
CA PRO A 234 -6.08 15.11 14.76
C PRO A 234 -5.00 15.00 15.82
N ARG A 235 -4.92 13.87 16.52
CA ARG A 235 -3.87 13.60 17.50
C ARG A 235 -2.51 13.61 16.79
N ARG A 236 -2.04 14.80 16.42
CA ARG A 236 -0.72 15.17 15.97
C ARG A 236 0.11 15.14 17.23
N GLU A 237 0.46 13.93 17.67
CA GLU A 237 1.67 13.80 18.47
C GLU A 237 2.83 14.21 17.55
N ASN A 238 3.19 15.50 17.56
CA ASN A 238 4.40 16.12 17.02
C ASN A 238 5.08 15.39 15.84
N TYR A 239 4.47 15.43 14.65
CA TYR A 239 5.14 15.03 13.40
C TYR A 239 5.88 16.20 12.71
N SER A 240 5.77 17.45 13.21
CA SER A 240 6.35 18.64 12.56
C SER A 240 7.84 18.89 12.84
N GLU A 241 8.52 18.01 13.59
CA GLU A 241 9.99 17.99 13.71
C GLU A 241 10.65 16.91 12.80
N LEU A 242 9.87 16.22 11.96
CA LEU A 242 10.35 15.11 11.11
C LEU A 242 10.84 15.53 9.72
N ASP A 243 11.23 16.79 9.48
CA ASP A 243 11.87 17.16 8.20
C ASP A 243 13.21 16.44 7.96
N HIS A 244 13.77 15.77 8.98
CA HIS A 244 14.95 14.90 8.84
C HIS A 244 14.94 13.67 9.76
N VAL A 245 13.79 13.26 10.30
CA VAL A 245 13.81 12.15 11.24
C VAL A 245 14.01 10.85 10.49
N HIS A 246 15.20 10.29 10.69
CA HIS A 246 15.48 8.87 10.49
C HIS A 246 14.28 8.06 10.98
N VAL A 247 13.49 7.56 10.04
CA VAL A 247 12.43 6.59 10.29
C VAL A 247 13.10 5.47 11.07
N ARG A 248 12.77 5.35 12.37
CA ARG A 248 13.33 4.30 13.22
C ARG A 248 13.14 2.97 12.50
N ALA A 249 14.17 2.13 12.54
CA ALA A 249 14.10 0.78 12.00
C ALA A 249 12.80 0.13 12.48
N CYS A 250 11.99 -0.27 11.52
CA CYS A 250 10.70 -0.85 11.82
C CYS A 250 10.93 -2.16 12.57
N PRO A 251 10.32 -2.38 13.74
CA PRO A 251 10.49 -3.63 14.45
C PRO A 251 10.03 -4.77 13.55
N ASP A 252 10.83 -5.83 13.43
CA ASP A 252 10.45 -7.02 12.68
C ASP A 252 9.20 -7.61 13.31
N PHE A 253 8.07 -7.56 12.60
CA PHE A 253 6.88 -8.29 12.99
C PHE A 253 7.18 -9.78 12.79
N ILE A 254 7.33 -10.52 13.89
CA ILE A 254 7.53 -11.97 13.86
C ILE A 254 6.23 -12.60 13.36
N VAL A 255 6.18 -12.92 12.07
CA VAL A 255 5.14 -13.80 11.51
C VAL A 255 5.42 -15.19 12.07
N LEU A 256 4.58 -15.64 13.00
CA LEU A 256 4.73 -16.98 13.59
C LEU A 256 4.65 -18.04 12.48
N PRO A 257 5.67 -18.90 12.32
CA PRO A 257 5.64 -19.95 11.32
C PRO A 257 4.63 -21.02 11.74
N GLY A 258 3.48 -21.11 11.05
CA GLY A 258 2.55 -22.20 11.28
C GLY A 258 1.12 -21.96 10.79
N CYS A 259 0.89 -22.07 9.49
CA CYS A 259 -0.38 -22.58 8.94
C CYS A 259 -0.10 -23.20 7.57
N ARG A 260 0.17 -24.51 7.58
CA ARG A 260 -0.11 -25.41 6.46
C ARG A 260 -0.89 -26.58 7.03
N ARG A 261 -2.09 -26.82 6.53
CA ARG A 261 -2.60 -28.15 6.26
C ARG A 261 -3.42 -28.08 4.99
#